data_AF-A0A162NVP1-F1
#
_entry.id   AF-A0A162NVP1-F1
#
_cell.length_a   1.000
_cell.length_b   1.000
_cell.length_c   1.000
_cell.angle_alpha   90.00
_cell.angle_beta   90.00
_cell.angle_gamma   90.00
#
_symmetry.space_group_name_H-M   'P 1'
#
loop_
_entity.id
_entity.type
_entity.pdbx_description
1 polymer ?
#
loop_
_entity_poly.entity_id
_entity_poly.type
_entity_poly.pdbx_seq_one_letter_code
_entity_poly.pdbx_strand_id
1 'polypeptide(L)'
;MTVMQGYRERIADDPNGNILRYQRYGTDGKLPMDSLTYQYNRDGNGRLLNNKLVRVRDNVNSAEYIEDIDDQLVNNYYYDAIGNLVRDSAEGINQIS
;
A
#
# COMPACT_ATOMS: atom_id res chain seq x y z
N MET A 1 9.92 32.04 -4.77
CA MET A 1 9.50 31.24 -3.61
C MET A 1 9.59 29.78 -4.03
N THR A 2 10.51 29.01 -3.46
CA THR A 2 10.54 27.56 -3.69
C THR A 2 9.41 26.96 -2.87
N VAL A 3 8.47 26.29 -3.52
CA VAL A 3 7.44 25.53 -2.80
C VAL A 3 8.14 24.37 -2.10
N MET A 4 8.11 24.37 -0.77
CA MET A 4 8.61 23.26 0.04
C MET A 4 7.79 22.01 -0.32
N GLN A 5 8.45 20.97 -0.82
CA GLN A 5 7.78 19.73 -1.26
C GLN A 5 7.85 18.65 -0.18
N GLY A 6 8.79 18.77 0.76
CA GLY A 6 8.95 17.82 1.83
C GLY A 6 7.69 17.61 2.65
N TYR A 7 7.49 16.38 3.10
CA TYR A 7 6.36 15.93 3.92
C TYR A 7 4.99 16.04 3.25
N ARG A 8 4.94 16.40 1.97
CA ARG A 8 3.69 16.45 1.22
C ARG A 8 3.12 15.04 1.11
N GLU A 9 1.80 14.95 1.29
CA GLU A 9 1.06 13.71 1.13
C GLU A 9 -0.16 13.90 0.22
N ARG A 10 -0.57 12.80 -0.43
CA ARG A 10 -1.81 12.75 -1.22
C ARG A 10 -2.39 11.34 -1.21
N ILE A 11 -3.62 11.23 -0.76
CA ILE A 11 -4.37 9.97 -0.70
C ILE A 11 -5.47 10.00 -1.76
N ALA A 12 -5.79 8.84 -2.32
CA ALA A 12 -7.01 8.62 -3.08
C ALA A 12 -7.67 7.32 -2.62
N ASP A 13 -8.96 7.38 -2.34
CA ASP A 13 -9.80 6.28 -1.86
C ASP A 13 -10.95 5.98 -2.84
N ASP A 14 -11.56 4.80 -2.69
CA ASP A 14 -12.83 4.46 -3.32
C ASP A 14 -14.03 4.81 -2.42
N PRO A 15 -15.28 4.79 -2.93
CA PRO A 15 -16.46 5.12 -2.13
C PRO A 15 -16.72 4.20 -0.92
N ASN A 16 -16.04 3.05 -0.82
CA ASN A 16 -16.11 2.17 0.34
C ASN A 16 -15.02 2.49 1.38
N GLY A 17 -14.20 3.51 1.14
CA GLY A 17 -13.10 3.92 2.01
C GLY A 17 -11.82 3.10 1.84
N ASN A 18 -11.71 2.26 0.81
CA ASN A 18 -10.46 1.57 0.52
C ASN A 18 -9.47 2.56 -0.11
N ILE A 19 -8.27 2.66 0.45
CA ILE A 19 -7.20 3.46 -0.14
C ILE A 19 -6.82 2.82 -1.48
N LEU A 20 -6.79 3.58 -2.57
CA LEU A 20 -6.34 3.11 -3.88
C LEU A 20 -4.90 3.51 -4.17
N ARG A 21 -4.52 4.73 -3.78
CA ARG A 21 -3.19 5.30 -4.01
C ARG A 21 -2.77 6.16 -2.84
N TYR A 22 -1.49 6.12 -2.51
CA TYR A 22 -0.90 6.99 -1.52
C TYR A 22 0.47 7.48 -2.00
N GLN A 23 0.63 8.80 -2.07
CA GLN A 23 1.91 9.44 -2.34
C GLN A 23 2.36 10.16 -1.08
N ARG A 24 3.57 9.87 -0.60
CA ARG A 24 4.22 10.59 0.49
C ARG A 24 5.61 11.02 0.05
N TYR A 25 5.96 12.25 0.38
CA TYR A 25 7.31 12.76 0.19
C TYR A 25 8.05 12.81 1.52
N GLY A 26 9.34 12.49 1.46
CA GLY A 26 10.26 12.62 2.58
C GLY A 26 10.66 14.08 2.81
N THR A 27 11.93 14.32 3.16
CA THR A 27 12.45 15.68 3.35
C THR A 27 12.85 16.33 2.02
N ASP A 28 13.09 17.66 2.00
CA ASP A 28 13.49 18.39 0.78
C ASP A 28 14.85 17.96 0.18
N GLY A 29 15.58 17.03 0.80
CA GLY A 29 16.78 16.39 0.24
C GLY A 29 16.58 14.93 -0.18
N LYS A 30 15.41 14.33 0.10
CA LYS A 30 15.09 12.92 -0.13
C LYS A 30 13.59 12.75 -0.36
N LEU A 31 13.11 13.33 -1.47
CA LEU A 31 11.69 13.46 -1.76
C LEU A 31 10.98 12.14 -2.08
N PRO A 32 11.51 11.23 -2.93
CA PRO A 32 10.81 10.00 -3.27
C PRO A 32 10.80 9.06 -2.06
N MET A 33 9.71 9.06 -1.30
CA MET A 33 9.51 8.14 -0.18
C MET A 33 8.53 7.06 -0.60
N ASP A 34 7.30 7.45 -0.95
CA ASP A 34 6.28 6.48 -1.35
C ASP A 34 5.53 6.89 -2.61
N SER A 35 5.27 5.90 -3.45
CA SER A 35 4.31 5.95 -4.54
C SER A 35 3.44 4.69 -4.53
N LEU A 36 2.70 4.49 -3.45
CA LEU A 36 1.93 3.29 -3.18
C LEU A 36 0.67 3.17 -4.04
N THR A 37 0.41 1.97 -4.52
CA THR A 37 -0.87 1.54 -5.11
C THR A 37 -1.36 0.30 -4.38
N TYR A 38 -2.56 0.41 -3.81
CA TYR A 38 -3.20 -0.65 -3.04
C TYR A 38 -4.15 -1.44 -3.95
N GLN A 39 -3.96 -2.76 -4.00
CA GLN A 39 -4.74 -3.62 -4.88
C GLN A 39 -5.68 -4.51 -4.08
N TYR A 40 -6.95 -4.53 -4.46
CA TYR A 40 -8.01 -5.30 -3.82
C TYR A 40 -8.59 -6.33 -4.78
N ASN A 41 -9.32 -7.30 -4.23
CA ASN A 41 -10.02 -8.30 -5.03
C ASN A 41 -11.10 -7.65 -5.91
N ARG A 42 -11.00 -7.86 -7.23
CA ARG A 42 -11.96 -7.37 -8.21
C ARG A 42 -12.41 -8.49 -9.14
N ASP A 43 -13.63 -8.40 -9.65
CA ASP A 43 -14.13 -9.29 -10.69
C ASP A 43 -13.50 -8.96 -12.07
N GLY A 44 -13.83 -9.75 -13.09
CA GLY A 44 -13.36 -9.53 -14.47
C GLY A 44 -13.84 -8.21 -15.11
N ASN A 45 -14.81 -7.53 -14.50
CA ASN A 45 -15.32 -6.22 -14.93
C ASN A 45 -14.76 -5.07 -14.07
N GLY A 46 -13.81 -5.35 -13.17
CA GLY A 46 -13.19 -4.37 -12.29
C GLY A 46 -14.05 -3.96 -11.07
N ARG A 47 -15.18 -4.63 -10.81
CA ARG A 47 -16.00 -4.37 -9.61
C ARG A 47 -15.32 -4.94 -8.38
N LEU A 48 -15.34 -4.20 -7.29
CA LEU A 48 -14.81 -4.64 -6.01
C LEU A 48 -15.61 -5.85 -5.49
N LEU A 49 -14.91 -6.94 -5.14
CA LEU A 49 -15.51 -8.14 -4.58
C LEU A 49 -15.58 -8.10 -3.05
N ASN A 50 -14.58 -7.50 -2.41
CA ASN A 50 -14.48 -7.33 -0.96
C ASN A 50 -13.42 -6.27 -0.62
N ASN A 51 -13.40 -5.80 0.63
CA ASN A 51 -12.42 -4.84 1.15
C ASN A 51 -11.13 -5.52 1.65
N LYS A 52 -10.77 -6.71 1.11
CA LYS A 52 -9.53 -7.41 1.47
C LYS A 52 -8.40 -7.00 0.53
N LEU A 53 -7.32 -6.50 1.10
CA LEU A 53 -6.13 -6.07 0.36
C LEU A 53 -5.38 -7.31 -0.16
N VAL A 54 -4.91 -7.24 -1.40
CA VAL A 54 -4.17 -8.32 -2.06
C VAL A 54 -2.67 -8.06 -1.98
N ARG A 55 -2.25 -6.82 -2.19
CA ARG A 55 -0.86 -6.34 -2.08
C ARG A 55 -0.79 -4.82 -2.10
N VAL A 56 0.33 -4.29 -1.65
CA VAL A 56 0.79 -2.93 -1.92
C VAL A 56 1.88 -2.97 -2.98
N ARG A 57 1.81 -2.07 -3.95
CA ARG A 57 2.86 -1.83 -4.93
C ARG A 57 3.50 -0.49 -4.61
N ASP A 58 4.82 -0.43 -4.60
CA ASP A 58 5.54 0.83 -4.50
C ASP A 58 6.36 1.10 -5.77
N ASN A 59 6.24 2.31 -6.28
CA ASN A 59 6.96 2.77 -7.46
C ASN A 59 8.08 3.76 -7.07
N VAL A 60 8.67 3.53 -5.90
CA VAL A 60 9.94 4.10 -5.45
C VAL A 60 10.94 2.95 -5.33
N ASN A 61 12.23 3.25 -5.42
CA ASN A 61 13.27 2.24 -5.27
C ASN A 61 13.41 1.89 -3.77
N SER A 62 13.42 0.60 -3.44
CA SER A 62 13.56 0.12 -2.05
C SER A 62 14.82 0.58 -1.33
N ALA A 63 15.86 0.96 -2.07
CA ALA A 63 17.07 1.54 -1.50
C ALA A 63 16.89 2.99 -1.03
N GLU A 64 15.81 3.68 -1.44
CA GLU A 64 15.50 5.01 -0.93
C GLU A 64 15.14 4.92 0.55
N TYR A 65 14.18 4.08 0.95
CA TYR A 65 13.76 3.95 2.35
C TYR A 65 13.72 2.47 2.76
N ILE A 66 14.78 1.99 3.41
CA ILE A 66 14.99 0.54 3.62
C ILE A 66 14.12 -0.10 4.72
N GLU A 67 13.32 0.67 5.45
CA GLU A 67 12.54 0.21 6.61
C GLU A 67 11.02 0.38 6.42
N ASP A 68 10.55 0.75 5.23
CA ASP A 68 9.13 0.93 4.94
C ASP A 68 8.54 -0.19 4.07
N ILE A 69 7.36 0.06 3.48
CA ILE A 69 6.63 -0.92 2.69
C ILE A 69 7.09 -0.83 1.25
N ASP A 70 7.76 -1.88 0.80
CA ASP A 70 8.22 -2.03 -0.57
C ASP A 70 7.21 -2.76 -1.47
N ASP A 71 7.62 -2.94 -2.73
CA ASP A 71 6.86 -3.60 -3.77
C ASP A 71 6.57 -5.09 -3.43
N GLN A 72 5.30 -5.43 -3.13
CA GLN A 72 4.91 -6.78 -2.71
C GLN A 72 4.43 -7.68 -3.86
N LEU A 73 4.59 -8.99 -3.68
CA LEU A 73 4.02 -10.01 -4.57
C LEU A 73 2.49 -10.06 -4.43
N VAL A 74 1.81 -10.62 -5.45
CA VAL A 74 0.35 -10.83 -5.41
C VAL A 74 0.02 -11.84 -4.30
N ASN A 75 -1.10 -11.62 -3.60
CA ASN A 75 -1.57 -12.42 -2.45
C ASN A 75 -0.62 -12.36 -1.25
N ASN A 76 -0.13 -11.17 -0.93
CA ASN A 76 0.72 -10.94 0.23
C ASN A 76 -0.04 -11.16 1.56
N TYR A 77 -1.28 -10.67 1.61
CA TYR A 77 -2.15 -10.70 2.79
C TYR A 77 -3.13 -11.87 2.76
N TYR A 78 -3.29 -12.55 3.89
CA TYR A 78 -4.30 -13.61 4.06
C TYR A 78 -5.27 -13.28 5.17
N TYR A 79 -6.49 -13.77 5.00
CA TYR A 79 -7.59 -13.47 5.89
C TYR A 79 -8.29 -14.75 6.33
N ASP A 80 -8.82 -14.75 7.55
CA ASP A 80 -9.71 -15.81 8.01
C ASP A 80 -11.08 -15.77 7.30
N ALA A 81 -11.94 -16.72 7.67
CA ALA A 81 -13.27 -16.88 7.08
C ALA A 81 -14.20 -15.67 7.33
N ILE A 82 -13.99 -14.93 8.42
CA ILE A 82 -14.80 -13.74 8.76
C ILE A 82 -14.16 -12.42 8.31
N GLY A 83 -12.91 -12.47 7.83
CA GLY A 83 -12.24 -11.35 7.19
C GLY A 83 -11.16 -10.66 8.02
N ASN A 84 -10.70 -11.23 9.13
CA ASN A 84 -9.56 -10.69 9.88
C ASN A 84 -8.26 -11.04 9.17
N LEU A 85 -7.28 -10.13 9.19
CA LEU A 85 -5.93 -10.41 8.70
C LEU A 85 -5.26 -11.46 9.61
N VAL A 86 -4.70 -12.51 9.02
CA VAL A 86 -4.01 -13.58 9.75
C VAL A 86 -2.57 -13.79 9.31
N ARG A 87 -2.16 -13.24 8.16
CA ARG A 87 -0.81 -13.38 7.63
C ARG A 87 -0.43 -12.19 6.76
N ASP A 88 0.83 -11.80 6.88
CA ASP A 88 1.52 -10.84 6.03
C ASP A 88 2.85 -11.45 5.55
N SER A 89 2.99 -11.70 4.24
CA SER A 89 4.06 -12.56 3.72
C SER A 89 5.39 -11.83 3.54
N ALA A 90 5.38 -10.59 3.04
CA ALA A 90 6.58 -9.81 2.81
C ALA A 90 7.23 -9.40 4.13
N GLU A 91 6.43 -9.19 5.17
CA GLU A 91 6.83 -8.77 6.51
C GLU A 91 7.04 -9.97 7.46
N GLY A 92 6.86 -11.21 6.96
CA GLY A 92 7.15 -12.44 7.71
C GLY A 92 6.18 -12.77 8.84
N ILE A 93 5.01 -12.14 8.90
CA ILE A 93 3.98 -12.38 9.90
C ILE A 93 3.17 -13.61 9.47
N ASN A 94 3.49 -14.78 10.01
CA ASN A 94 2.85 -16.03 9.59
C ASN A 94 1.52 -16.35 10.29
N GLN A 95 1.24 -15.71 11.42
CA GLN A 95 0.01 -15.91 12.19
C GLN A 95 -0.30 -14.68 13.05
N ILE A 96 -1.57 -14.30 13.10
CA ILE A 96 -2.14 -13.32 14.03
C ILE A 96 -3.28 -14.04 14.76
N SER A 97 -3.32 -13.97 16.09
CA SER A 97 -4.23 -14.75 16.96
C SER A 97 -4.78 -13.92 18.10
#